data_AF-A0A662VS04-F1
#
_entry.id   AF-A0A662VS04-F1
#
_cell.length_a   1.000
_cell.length_b   1.000
_cell.length_c   1.000
_cell.angle_alpha   90.00
_cell.angle_beta   90.00
_cell.angle_gamma   90.00
#
_symmetry.space_group_name_H-M   'P 1'
#
loop_
_entity.id
_entity.type
_entity.pdbx_description
1 polymer ?
#
loop_
_entity_poly.entity_id
_entity_poly.type
_entity_poly.pdbx_seq_one_letter_code
_entity_poly.pdbx_strand_id
1 'polypeptide(L)'
;MIRKVRDFYNKLPKYSKDRDISMRLQGAVAKAMRSSCYEFKANFSDFEDIFKKHLLAAFVDSRIFEKAKKGGKTKECFSIAERITRELWSELKNMNEKDMWGFFESFVKLYEVKRSKIEL
;
A
#
# COMPACT_ATOMS: atom_id res chain seq x y z
N MET A 1 -14.53 10.67 -0.65
CA MET A 1 -13.19 10.19 -0.22
C MET A 1 -13.25 8.88 0.57
N ILE A 2 -13.95 8.83 1.72
CA ILE A 2 -13.97 7.67 2.65
C ILE A 2 -14.35 6.34 1.97
N ARG A 3 -15.33 6.34 1.06
CA ARG A 3 -15.75 5.13 0.33
C ARG A 3 -14.61 4.56 -0.52
N LYS A 4 -13.95 5.39 -1.34
CA LYS A 4 -12.79 4.98 -2.16
C LYS A 4 -11.66 4.39 -1.31
N VAL A 5 -11.33 5.04 -0.19
CA VAL A 5 -10.30 4.58 0.75
C VAL A 5 -10.65 3.19 1.31
N ARG A 6 -11.90 3.00 1.75
CA ARG A 6 -12.37 1.72 2.29
C ARG A 6 -12.36 0.63 1.22
N ASP A 7 -12.80 0.96 0.01
CA ASP A 7 -12.85 0.02 -1.10
C ASP A 7 -11.43 -0.44 -1.47
N PHE A 8 -10.48 0.48 -1.62
CA PHE A 8 -9.08 0.15 -1.86
C PHE A 8 -8.48 -0.68 -0.72
N TYR A 9 -8.69 -0.27 0.54
CA TYR A 9 -8.22 -0.99 1.73
C TYR A 9 -8.70 -2.46 1.77
N ASN A 10 -9.97 -2.70 1.43
CA ASN A 10 -10.57 -4.04 1.44
C ASN A 10 -10.12 -4.93 0.27
N LYS A 11 -9.56 -4.35 -0.80
CA LYS A 11 -9.02 -5.12 -1.93
C LYS A 11 -7.62 -5.68 -1.63
N LEU A 12 -6.82 -5.00 -0.81
CA LEU A 12 -5.42 -5.37 -0.57
C LEU A 12 -5.19 -6.83 -0.18
N PRO A 13 -5.96 -7.43 0.75
CA PRO A 13 -5.77 -8.86 1.08
C PRO A 13 -5.98 -9.81 -0.11
N LYS A 14 -6.73 -9.40 -1.15
CA LYS A 14 -7.06 -10.24 -2.31
C LYS A 14 -5.94 -10.32 -3.35
N TYR A 15 -4.86 -9.55 -3.21
CA TYR A 15 -3.75 -9.59 -4.17
C TYR A 15 -2.85 -10.82 -4.02
N SER A 16 -2.94 -11.54 -2.89
CA SER A 16 -2.24 -12.81 -2.70
C SER A 16 -3.19 -13.85 -2.12
N LYS A 17 -3.07 -15.09 -2.60
CA LYS A 17 -3.71 -16.27 -1.98
C LYS A 17 -2.94 -16.76 -0.75
N ASP A 18 -1.71 -16.29 -0.56
CA ASP A 18 -0.90 -16.63 0.60
C ASP A 18 -1.36 -15.82 1.81
N ARG A 19 -1.85 -16.50 2.85
CA ARG A 19 -2.42 -15.86 4.04
C ARG A 19 -1.41 -14.97 4.75
N ASP A 20 -0.15 -15.39 4.83
CA ASP A 20 0.91 -14.63 5.51
C ASP A 20 1.21 -13.33 4.77
N ILE A 21 1.24 -13.37 3.43
CA ILE A 21 1.41 -12.17 2.60
C ILE A 21 0.15 -11.29 2.70
N SER A 22 -1.02 -11.87 2.44
CA SER A 22 -2.33 -11.22 2.41
C SER A 22 -2.60 -10.35 3.65
N MET A 23 -2.36 -10.90 4.85
CA MET A 23 -2.57 -10.20 6.12
C MET A 23 -1.63 -9.01 6.35
N ARG A 24 -0.52 -8.91 5.60
CA ARG A 24 0.51 -7.87 5.78
C ARG A 24 0.38 -6.72 4.79
N LEU A 25 -0.37 -6.90 3.70
CA LEU A 25 -0.43 -5.93 2.60
C LEU A 25 -1.00 -4.57 3.04
N GLN A 26 -2.04 -4.56 3.87
CA GLN A 26 -2.63 -3.30 4.35
C GLN A 26 -1.64 -2.47 5.16
N GLY A 27 -0.87 -3.11 6.05
CA GLY A 27 0.15 -2.42 6.85
C GLY A 27 1.33 -1.96 6.00
N ALA A 28 1.77 -2.77 5.03
CA ALA A 28 2.83 -2.36 4.11
C ALA A 28 2.43 -1.17 3.24
N VAL A 29 1.20 -1.15 2.72
CA VAL A 29 0.67 -0.01 1.95
C VAL A 29 0.53 1.24 2.81
N ALA A 30 0.08 1.12 4.07
CA ALA A 30 0.03 2.26 4.99
C ALA A 30 1.42 2.86 5.24
N LYS A 31 2.44 2.02 5.43
CA LYS A 31 3.84 2.45 5.55
C LYS A 31 4.33 3.15 4.27
N ALA A 32 4.08 2.55 3.11
CA ALA A 32 4.47 3.11 1.83
C ALA A 32 3.85 4.50 1.60
N MET A 33 2.54 4.65 1.86
CA MET A 33 1.85 5.93 1.77
C MET A 33 2.49 7.01 2.65
N ARG A 34 2.83 6.68 3.92
CA ARG A 34 3.53 7.62 4.81
C ARG A 34 4.88 8.05 4.25
N SER A 35 5.68 7.10 3.77
CA SER A 35 7.01 7.40 3.25
C SER A 35 6.96 8.21 1.96
N SER A 36 6.05 7.88 1.05
CA SER A 36 5.92 8.58 -0.22
C SER A 36 5.38 10.01 -0.09
N CYS A 37 4.66 10.33 0.99
CA CYS A 37 4.18 11.70 1.25
C CYS A 37 5.31 12.75 1.26
N TYR A 38 6.51 12.38 1.69
CA TYR A 38 7.63 13.32 1.74
C TYR A 38 8.25 13.55 0.35
N GLU A 39 8.27 12.52 -0.51
CA GLU A 39 8.93 12.59 -1.82
C GLU A 39 8.00 13.16 -2.92
N PHE A 40 6.69 12.88 -2.87
CA PHE A 40 5.74 13.40 -3.86
C PHE A 40 5.56 14.92 -3.83
N LYS A 41 5.87 15.58 -2.70
CA LYS A 41 5.87 17.05 -2.63
C LYS A 41 6.90 17.71 -3.55
N ALA A 42 7.94 16.96 -3.94
CA ALA A 42 9.01 17.45 -4.80
C ALA A 42 8.80 17.07 -6.27
N ASN A 43 8.24 15.89 -6.56
CA ASN A 43 7.93 15.50 -7.93
C ASN A 43 6.76 14.51 -8.04
N PHE A 44 5.61 14.97 -8.51
CA PHE A 44 4.41 14.14 -8.62
C PHE A 44 4.34 13.33 -9.93
N SER A 45 5.09 13.73 -10.97
CA SER A 45 5.11 13.02 -12.26
C SER A 45 5.60 11.57 -12.13
N ASP A 46 6.41 11.31 -11.11
CA ASP A 46 7.07 10.02 -10.89
C ASP A 46 6.32 9.16 -9.86
N PHE A 47 5.00 9.35 -9.74
CA PHE A 47 4.18 8.73 -8.70
C PHE A 47 4.40 7.23 -8.59
N GLU A 48 4.26 6.52 -9.72
CA GLU A 48 4.33 5.06 -9.74
C GLU A 48 5.70 4.56 -9.27
N ASP A 49 6.79 5.19 -9.71
CA ASP A 49 8.15 4.78 -9.36
C ASP A 49 8.47 5.02 -7.89
N ILE A 50 8.16 6.23 -7.40
CA ILE A 50 8.34 6.59 -5.99
C ILE A 50 7.48 5.67 -5.09
N PHE A 51 6.18 5.52 -5.39
CA PHE A 51 5.30 4.68 -4.58
C PHE A 51 5.77 3.22 -4.56
N LYS A 52 6.10 2.66 -5.73
CA LYS A 52 6.55 1.27 -5.86
C LYS A 52 7.83 1.04 -5.08
N LYS A 53 8.79 1.96 -5.12
CA LYS A 53 10.03 1.90 -4.33
C LYS A 53 9.73 1.83 -2.83
N HIS A 54 8.88 2.73 -2.32
CA HIS A 54 8.47 2.74 -0.91
C HIS A 54 7.66 1.49 -0.52
N LEU A 55 6.84 0.98 -1.43
CA LEU A 55 6.07 -0.25 -1.21
C LEU A 55 6.96 -1.48 -1.11
N LEU A 56 7.97 -1.59 -1.97
CA LEU A 56 8.95 -2.68 -1.92
C LEU A 56 9.79 -2.62 -0.64
N ALA A 57 10.20 -1.42 -0.20
CA ALA A 57 10.85 -1.24 1.09
C ALA A 57 9.94 -1.68 2.25
N ALA A 58 8.67 -1.27 2.23
CA ALA A 58 7.69 -1.68 3.23
C ALA A 58 7.41 -3.20 3.21
N PHE A 59 7.56 -3.87 2.07
CA PHE A 59 7.46 -5.33 1.97
C PHE A 59 8.62 -6.03 2.68
N VAL A 60 9.84 -5.47 2.58
CA VAL A 60 11.00 -5.95 3.34
C VAL A 60 10.75 -5.78 4.85
N ASP A 61 10.38 -4.57 5.28
CA ASP A 61 10.14 -4.28 6.71
C ASP A 61 9.02 -5.12 7.31
N SER A 62 8.01 -5.43 6.49
CA SER A 62 6.86 -6.22 6.91
C SER A 62 7.12 -7.72 6.75
N ARG A 63 8.35 -8.15 6.42
CA ARG A 63 8.75 -9.55 6.20
C ARG A 63 7.93 -10.28 5.13
N ILE A 64 7.31 -9.57 4.19
CA ILE A 64 6.54 -10.17 3.08
C ILE A 64 7.47 -10.98 2.18
N PHE A 65 8.63 -10.42 1.82
CA PHE A 65 9.63 -11.12 1.01
C PHE A 65 10.18 -12.38 1.70
N GLU A 66 10.41 -12.32 3.01
CA GLU A 66 10.90 -13.48 3.78
C GLU A 66 9.87 -14.62 3.74
N LYS A 67 8.59 -14.29 3.95
CA LYS A 67 7.48 -15.26 3.88
C LYS A 67 7.31 -15.83 2.48
N ALA A 68 7.39 -14.98 1.45
CA ALA A 68 7.34 -15.42 0.07
C ALA A 68 8.53 -16.32 -0.31
N LYS A 69 9.74 -16.04 0.19
CA LYS A 69 10.94 -16.86 -0.06
C LYS A 69 10.77 -18.29 0.44
N LYS A 70 10.16 -18.49 1.61
CA LYS A 70 9.86 -19.83 2.15
C LYS A 70 8.92 -20.64 1.25
N GLY A 71 8.07 -19.97 0.47
CA GLY A 71 7.17 -20.60 -0.49
C GLY A 71 7.63 -20.58 -1.95
N GLY A 72 8.83 -20.07 -2.27
CA GLY A 72 9.29 -19.91 -3.66
C GLY A 72 8.56 -18.80 -4.45
N LYS A 73 7.88 -17.87 -3.76
CA LYS A 73 6.95 -16.87 -4.32
C LYS A 73 7.52 -15.47 -4.43
N THR A 74 8.84 -15.27 -4.38
CA THR A 74 9.47 -13.94 -4.42
C THR A 74 9.02 -13.10 -5.62
N LYS A 75 8.84 -13.73 -6.80
CA LYS A 75 8.34 -13.05 -8.01
C LYS A 75 6.90 -12.53 -7.83
N GLU A 76 6.07 -13.22 -7.03
CA GLU A 76 4.70 -12.78 -6.71
C GLU A 76 4.72 -11.44 -5.99
N CYS A 77 5.67 -11.19 -5.08
CA CYS A 77 5.77 -9.93 -4.35
C CYS A 77 5.97 -8.72 -5.28
N PHE A 78 6.82 -8.84 -6.29
CA PHE A 78 7.03 -7.77 -7.27
C PHE A 78 5.76 -7.52 -8.10
N SER A 79 5.08 -8.59 -8.53
CA SER A 79 3.82 -8.49 -9.26
C SER A 79 2.71 -7.86 -8.40
N ILE A 80 2.62 -8.22 -7.12
CA ILE A 80 1.69 -7.59 -6.17
C ILE A 80 1.98 -6.10 -6.03
N ALA A 81 3.25 -5.73 -5.84
CA ALA A 81 3.64 -4.33 -5.69
C ALA A 81 3.28 -3.50 -6.93
N GLU A 82 3.53 -4.04 -8.13
CA GLU A 82 3.16 -3.39 -9.39
C GLU A 82 1.65 -3.23 -9.53
N ARG A 83 0.87 -4.27 -9.24
CA ARG A 83 -0.59 -4.22 -9.31
C ARG A 83 -1.19 -3.22 -8.33
N ILE A 84 -0.72 -3.22 -7.07
CA ILE A 84 -1.16 -2.25 -6.05
C ILE A 84 -0.82 -0.82 -6.49
N THR A 85 0.38 -0.60 -7.01
CA THR A 85 0.84 0.74 -7.44
C THR A 85 -0.03 1.27 -8.59
N ARG A 86 -0.26 0.46 -9.63
CA ARG A 86 -1.09 0.86 -10.77
C ARG A 86 -2.54 1.11 -10.37
N GLU A 87 -3.11 0.25 -9.52
CA GLU A 87 -4.48 0.44 -9.07
C GLU A 87 -4.60 1.70 -8.21
N LEU A 88 -3.67 1.93 -7.30
CA LEU A 88 -3.62 3.17 -6.52
C LEU A 88 -3.50 4.39 -7.43
N TRP A 89 -2.60 4.37 -8.42
CA TRP A 89 -2.47 5.46 -9.38
C TRP A 89 -3.77 5.70 -10.15
N SER A 90 -4.46 4.64 -10.57
CA SER A 90 -5.74 4.76 -11.27
C SER A 90 -6.84 5.44 -10.45
N GLU A 91 -6.80 5.29 -9.12
CA GLU A 91 -7.71 5.98 -8.20
C GLU A 91 -7.34 7.46 -8.04
N LEU A 92 -6.05 7.79 -8.10
CA LEU A 92 -5.51 9.10 -7.72
C LEU A 92 -5.22 10.04 -8.89
N LYS A 93 -4.95 9.56 -10.10
CA LYS A 93 -4.44 10.35 -11.23
C LYS A 93 -5.29 11.56 -11.65
N ASN A 94 -6.56 11.57 -11.26
CA ASN A 94 -7.51 12.65 -11.54
C ASN A 94 -7.82 13.50 -10.29
N MET A 95 -7.16 13.23 -9.17
CA MET A 95 -7.30 14.02 -7.94
C MET A 95 -6.30 15.17 -7.97
N ASN A 96 -6.70 16.31 -7.40
CA ASN A 96 -5.72 17.34 -7.04
C ASN A 96 -4.86 16.86 -5.86
N GLU A 97 -3.76 17.57 -5.61
CA GLU A 97 -2.79 17.24 -4.56
C GLU A 97 -3.44 17.11 -3.17
N LYS A 98 -4.33 18.05 -2.81
CA LYS A 98 -5.05 18.06 -1.52
C LYS A 98 -5.91 16.82 -1.33
N ASP A 99 -6.65 16.40 -2.36
CA ASP A 99 -7.52 15.23 -2.33
C ASP A 99 -6.70 13.94 -2.23
N MET A 100 -5.57 13.87 -2.92
CA MET A 100 -4.64 12.74 -2.76
C MET A 100 -4.11 12.65 -1.32
N TRP A 101 -3.69 13.77 -0.73
CA TRP A 101 -3.25 13.77 0.67
C TRP A 101 -4.35 13.33 1.62
N GLY A 102 -5.57 13.81 1.39
CA GLY A 102 -6.75 13.36 2.11
C GLY A 102 -6.97 11.85 1.97
N PHE A 103 -6.70 11.26 0.80
CA PHE A 103 -6.75 9.81 0.59
C PHE A 103 -5.71 9.08 1.43
N PHE A 104 -4.44 9.49 1.35
CA PHE A 104 -3.32 8.87 2.06
C PHE A 104 -3.52 8.91 3.58
N GLU A 105 -3.85 10.09 4.10
CA GLU A 105 -4.10 10.29 5.52
C GLU A 105 -5.28 9.44 6.02
N SER A 106 -6.38 9.42 5.26
CA SER A 106 -7.56 8.61 5.59
C SER A 106 -7.27 7.12 5.57
N PHE A 107 -6.47 6.65 4.61
CA PHE A 107 -6.07 5.24 4.52
C PHE A 107 -5.23 4.84 5.74
N VAL A 108 -4.24 5.66 6.07
CA VAL A 108 -3.36 5.45 7.23
C VAL A 108 -4.17 5.40 8.53
N LYS A 109 -5.06 6.39 8.76
CA LYS A 109 -5.94 6.41 9.94
C LYS A 109 -6.85 5.18 10.01
N LEU A 110 -7.41 4.76 8.86
CA LEU A 110 -8.24 3.56 8.79
C LEU A 110 -7.45 2.31 9.21
N TYR A 111 -6.21 2.15 8.72
CA TYR A 111 -5.34 1.05 9.11
C TYR A 111 -5.06 1.05 10.62
N GLU A 112 -4.73 2.20 11.20
CA GLU A 112 -4.44 2.32 12.64
C GLU A 112 -5.64 1.96 13.49
N VAL A 113 -6.83 2.52 13.19
CA VAL A 113 -8.06 2.19 13.91
C VAL A 113 -8.37 0.70 13.83
N LYS A 114 -8.16 0.07 12.66
CA LYS A 114 -8.39 -1.37 12.47
C LYS A 114 -7.37 -2.20 13.23
N ARG A 115 -6.10 -1.79 13.27
CA ARG A 115 -5.05 -2.46 14.03
C ARG A 115 -5.29 -2.37 15.54
N SER A 116 -5.62 -1.20 16.07
CA SER A 116 -5.88 -1.01 17.51
C SER A 116 -7.09 -1.80 18.00
N LYS A 117 -8.07 -2.08 17.14
CA LYS A 117 -9.22 -2.95 17.45
C LYS A 117 -8.90 -4.45 17.43
N ILE A 118 -7.74 -4.85 16.90
CA ILE A 118 -7.27 -6.23 16.91
C ILE A 118 -6.39 -6.48 18.16
N GLU A 119 -5.83 -5.43 18.74
CA GLU A 119 -4.98 -5.46 19.94
C GLU A 119 -5.78 -5.22 21.26
N LEU A 120 -7.11 -5.10 21.19
CA LEU A 120 -8.06 -5.02 22.32
C LEU A 120 -8.95 -6.27 22.36
#